data_AF-A0A242JX14-F1
#
_entry.id   AF-A0A242JX14-F1
#
_cell.length_a   1.000
_cell.length_b   1.000
_cell.length_c   1.000
_cell.angle_alpha   90.00
_cell.angle_beta   90.00
_cell.angle_gamma   90.00
#
_symmetry.space_group_name_H-M   'P 1'
#
loop_
_entity.id
_entity.type
_entity.pdbx_description
1 polymer ?
#
loop_
_entity_poly.entity_id
_entity_poly.type
_entity_poly.pdbx_seq_one_letter_code
_entity_poly.pdbx_strand_id
1 'polypeptide(L)'
;MTYDDHVIDAIVIVTKIDGELFANAIYGGGQTFVNSYAPETETTEVKGTKTWDDADNQDGKRPDSITVNLLADGEQIATKVVTENDGWSYEFQNLPKYKDGKEIVYTV
;
A
#
# COMPACT_ATOMS: atom_id res chain seq x y z
N MET A 1 -38.96 -29.30 16.58
CA MET A 1 -37.62 -29.25 17.19
C MET A 1 -37.31 -27.80 17.46
N THR A 2 -37.21 -27.40 18.72
CA THR A 2 -36.80 -26.06 19.13
C THR A 2 -35.28 -26.07 19.31
N TYR A 3 -34.57 -25.14 18.68
CA TYR A 3 -33.14 -24.95 18.89
C TYR A 3 -32.93 -24.06 20.12
N ASP A 4 -31.89 -24.37 20.90
CA ASP A 4 -31.46 -23.62 22.08
C ASP A 4 -30.22 -22.80 21.72
N ASP A 5 -30.30 -21.49 21.96
CA ASP A 5 -29.21 -20.55 21.69
C ASP A 5 -28.12 -20.72 22.77
N HIS A 6 -27.01 -21.37 22.40
CA HIS A 6 -25.85 -21.50 23.27
C HIS A 6 -24.79 -20.45 22.91
N VAL A 7 -24.51 -19.55 23.86
CA VAL A 7 -23.33 -18.68 23.82
C VAL A 7 -22.15 -19.45 24.41
N ILE A 8 -21.05 -19.48 23.67
CA ILE A 8 -19.88 -20.28 23.99
C ILE A 8 -18.67 -19.34 24.12
N ASP A 9 -18.02 -19.38 25.28
CA ASP A 9 -16.73 -18.70 25.48
C ASP A 9 -15.62 -19.47 24.78
N ALA A 10 -14.96 -18.83 23.81
CA ALA A 10 -13.81 -19.38 23.09
C ALA A 10 -12.55 -18.58 23.40
N ILE A 11 -11.42 -19.28 23.58
CA ILE A 11 -10.11 -18.64 23.62
C ILE A 11 -9.58 -18.57 22.19
N VAL A 12 -9.38 -17.35 21.70
CA VAL A 12 -8.79 -17.10 20.38
C VAL A 12 -7.31 -16.82 20.54
N ILE A 13 -6.47 -17.67 19.96
CA ILE A 13 -5.03 -17.46 19.88
C ILE A 13 -4.71 -16.93 18.49
N VAL A 14 -4.10 -15.75 18.41
CA VAL A 14 -3.69 -15.12 17.15
C VAL A 14 -2.17 -15.22 17.01
N THR A 15 -1.71 -15.77 15.89
CA THR A 15 -0.28 -15.92 15.56
C THR A 15 0.02 -15.17 14.26
N LYS A 16 1.16 -14.47 14.20
CA LYS A 16 1.66 -13.83 12.97
C LYS A 16 2.77 -14.68 12.35
N ILE A 17 2.59 -15.09 11.09
CA ILE A 17 3.58 -15.85 10.31
C ILE A 17 3.70 -15.16 8.95
N ASP A 18 4.90 -14.72 8.58
CA ASP A 18 5.19 -14.08 7.28
C ASP A 18 4.27 -12.92 6.86
N GLY A 19 3.69 -12.21 7.83
CA GLY A 19 2.76 -11.09 7.58
C GLY A 19 1.29 -11.47 7.61
N GLU A 20 0.98 -12.77 7.58
CA GLU A 20 -0.38 -13.31 7.71
C GLU A 20 -0.75 -13.55 9.17
N LEU A 21 -2.01 -13.31 9.51
CA LEU A 21 -2.58 -13.58 10.83
C LEU A 21 -3.40 -14.88 10.79
N PHE A 22 -3.05 -15.80 11.69
CA PHE A 22 -3.76 -17.05 11.89
C PHE A 22 -4.47 -16.99 13.23
N ALA A 23 -5.79 -17.03 13.23
CA ALA A 23 -6.59 -17.12 14.44
C ALA A 23 -7.05 -18.56 14.65
N ASN A 24 -6.78 -19.10 15.83
CA ASN A 24 -7.21 -20.42 16.25
C ASN A 24 -8.12 -20.28 17.48
N ALA A 25 -9.40 -20.63 17.31
CA ALA A 25 -10.37 -20.64 18.40
C ALA A 25 -10.45 -22.05 19.00
N ILE A 26 -10.16 -22.16 20.30
CA ILE A 26 -10.27 -23.42 21.06
C ILE A 26 -11.53 -23.35 21.90
N TYR A 27 -12.44 -24.30 21.68
CA TYR A 27 -13.61 -24.51 22.55
C TYR A 27 -13.46 -25.81 23.37
N GLY A 28 -14.10 -25.82 24.55
CA GLY A 28 -14.27 -27.01 25.39
C GLY A 28 -15.08 -28.08 24.67
N GLY A 29 -14.39 -28.97 23.96
CA GLY A 29 -15.02 -29.99 23.12
C GLY A 29 -14.15 -30.46 21.94
N GLY A 30 -12.97 -29.84 21.72
CA GLY A 30 -12.00 -30.31 20.73
C GLY A 30 -12.34 -29.97 19.28
N GLN A 31 -13.24 -29.00 19.06
CA GLN A 31 -13.54 -28.46 17.74
C GLN A 31 -12.66 -27.23 17.46
N THR A 32 -12.06 -27.19 16.27
CA THR A 32 -11.14 -26.12 15.84
C THR A 32 -11.80 -25.31 14.74
N PHE A 33 -11.87 -23.98 14.92
CA PHE A 33 -12.22 -23.05 13.85
C PHE A 33 -10.95 -22.32 13.42
N VAL A 34 -10.63 -22.41 12.12
CA VAL A 34 -9.50 -21.70 11.51
C VAL A 34 -10.07 -20.53 10.72
N ASN A 35 -9.78 -19.31 11.14
CA ASN A 35 -10.00 -18.13 10.33
C ASN A 35 -8.68 -17.75 9.66
N SER A 36 -8.69 -17.73 8.32
CA SER A 36 -7.55 -17.31 7.49
C SER A 36 -7.84 -15.91 6.96
N TYR A 37 -6.95 -14.96 7.23
CA TYR A 37 -7.01 -13.62 6.64
C TYR A 37 -5.74 -13.38 5.82
N ALA A 38 -5.90 -13.33 4.50
CA ALA A 38 -4.85 -12.95 3.56
C ALA A 38 -5.15 -11.51 3.09
N PRO A 39 -4.35 -10.50 3.48
CA PRO A 39 -4.52 -9.16 2.97
C PRO A 39 -4.28 -9.15 1.45
N GLU A 40 -5.14 -8.48 0.70
CA GLU A 40 -4.97 -8.31 -0.75
C GLU A 40 -3.61 -7.65 -1.05
N THR A 41 -2.73 -8.39 -1.73
CA THR A 41 -1.43 -7.89 -2.21
C THR A 41 -1.58 -7.11 -3.51
N GLU A 42 -2.66 -6.34 -3.65
CA GLU A 42 -2.83 -5.50 -4.83
C GLU A 42 -1.80 -4.38 -4.81
N THR A 43 -1.07 -4.28 -5.91
CA THR A 43 -0.11 -3.20 -6.14
C THR A 43 -0.60 -2.27 -7.24
N THR A 44 -0.20 -1.02 -7.14
CA THR A 44 -0.40 0.02 -8.16
C THR A 44 0.93 0.65 -8.56
N GLU A 45 0.89 1.55 -9.53
CA GLU A 45 2.01 2.36 -9.98
C GLU A 45 1.61 3.83 -10.09
N VAL A 46 2.59 4.72 -9.88
CA VAL A 46 2.46 6.16 -10.09
C VAL A 46 3.52 6.60 -11.07
N LYS A 47 3.10 7.15 -12.21
CA LYS A 47 3.98 7.63 -13.27
C LYS A 47 3.49 8.94 -13.85
N GLY A 48 4.42 9.72 -14.36
CA GLY A 48 4.13 11.00 -14.98
C GLY A 48 5.37 11.62 -15.63
N THR A 49 5.16 12.79 -16.23
CA THR A 49 6.21 13.52 -16.94
C THR A 49 6.12 15.00 -16.59
N LYS A 50 7.26 15.64 -16.36
CA LYS A 50 7.35 17.09 -16.21
C LYS A 50 7.44 17.74 -17.59
N THR A 51 6.44 18.56 -17.91
CA THR A 51 6.49 19.47 -19.06
C THR A 51 6.96 20.85 -18.62
N TRP A 52 7.82 21.45 -19.44
CA TRP A 52 8.31 22.81 -19.28
C TRP A 52 7.61 23.73 -20.28
N ASP A 53 7.03 24.81 -19.79
CA ASP A 53 6.51 25.92 -20.60
C ASP A 53 7.47 27.11 -20.43
N ASP A 54 8.63 27.02 -21.10
CA ASP A 54 9.77 27.93 -20.92
C ASP A 54 10.43 28.33 -22.26
N ALA A 55 9.68 28.24 -23.36
CA ALA A 55 10.13 28.56 -24.72
C ALA A 55 11.46 27.86 -25.09
N ASP A 56 11.50 26.53 -24.96
CA ASP A 56 12.69 25.71 -25.22
C ASP A 56 13.93 26.16 -24.42
N ASN A 57 13.71 26.50 -23.14
CA ASN A 57 14.75 26.99 -22.23
C ASN A 57 15.48 28.25 -22.76
N GLN A 58 14.76 29.19 -23.39
CA GLN A 58 15.33 30.41 -23.98
C GLN A 58 16.21 31.21 -23.00
N ASP A 59 15.81 31.26 -21.73
CA ASP A 59 16.51 31.98 -20.67
C ASP A 59 17.69 31.21 -20.07
N GLY A 60 17.85 29.91 -20.39
CA GLY A 60 18.88 29.05 -19.81
C GLY A 60 18.72 28.80 -18.30
N LYS A 61 17.50 28.95 -17.75
CA LYS A 61 17.21 28.81 -16.31
C LYS A 61 16.66 27.45 -15.91
N ARG A 62 16.34 26.59 -16.88
CA ARG A 62 15.88 25.23 -16.59
C ARG A 62 16.98 24.51 -15.78
N PRO A 63 16.65 23.92 -14.62
CA PRO A 63 17.64 23.19 -13.84
C PRO A 63 18.02 21.89 -14.56
N ASP A 64 19.21 21.36 -14.27
CA ASP A 64 19.68 20.09 -14.83
C ASP A 64 18.89 18.88 -14.32
N SER A 65 18.26 19.02 -13.15
CA SER A 65 17.44 17.98 -12.53
C SER A 65 16.33 18.55 -11.65
N ILE A 66 15.30 17.74 -11.43
CA ILE A 66 14.27 17.96 -10.41
C ILE A 66 14.22 16.76 -9.47
N THR A 67 13.69 16.98 -8.28
CA THR A 67 13.38 15.89 -7.34
C THR A 67 11.85 15.76 -7.25
N VAL A 68 11.33 14.58 -7.57
CA VAL A 68 9.91 14.22 -7.43
C VAL A 68 9.75 13.40 -6.16
N ASN A 69 8.86 13.83 -5.27
CA ASN A 69 8.57 13.12 -4.03
C ASN A 69 7.23 12.42 -4.16
N LEU A 70 7.19 11.14 -3.81
CA LEU A 70 5.94 10.39 -3.73
C LEU A 70 5.46 10.43 -2.28
N LEU A 71 4.22 10.89 -2.09
CA LEU A 71 3.54 10.88 -0.81
C LEU A 71 2.46 9.79 -0.81
N ALA A 72 2.34 9.08 0.29
CA ALA A 72 1.25 8.15 0.61
C ALA A 72 0.48 8.73 1.79
N ASP A 73 -0.81 9.03 1.60
CA ASP A 73 -1.67 9.65 2.62
C ASP A 73 -1.07 10.95 3.21
N GLY A 74 -0.34 11.70 2.38
CA GLY A 74 0.32 12.96 2.76
C GLY A 74 1.70 12.79 3.42
N GLU A 75 2.19 11.57 3.62
CA GLU A 75 3.55 11.30 4.12
C GLU A 75 4.49 10.93 2.97
N GLN A 76 5.66 11.56 2.90
CA GLN A 76 6.67 11.22 1.89
C GLN A 76 7.23 9.82 2.12
N ILE A 77 7.11 8.94 1.14
CA ILE A 77 7.58 7.55 1.21
C ILE A 77 8.72 7.23 0.25
N ALA A 78 8.86 7.99 -0.83
CA ALA A 78 9.91 7.79 -1.82
C ALA A 78 10.28 9.11 -2.51
N THR A 79 11.45 9.13 -3.15
CA THR A 79 11.91 10.26 -3.94
C THR A 79 12.65 9.76 -5.17
N LYS A 80 12.62 10.54 -6.26
CA LYS A 80 13.31 10.24 -7.52
C LYS A 80 13.88 11.52 -8.11
N VAL A 81 15.16 11.49 -8.44
CA VAL A 81 15.79 12.55 -9.24
C VAL A 81 15.49 12.27 -10.71
N VAL A 82 15.06 13.29 -11.43
CA VAL A 82 14.66 13.22 -12.83
C VAL A 82 15.42 14.28 -13.61
N THR A 83 15.95 13.88 -14.77
CA THR A 83 16.75 14.73 -15.65
C THR A 83 16.14 14.83 -17.05
N GLU A 84 16.72 15.68 -17.89
CA GLU A 84 16.38 15.73 -19.32
C GLU A 84 16.68 14.40 -20.05
N ASN A 85 17.74 13.68 -19.66
CA ASN A 85 18.06 12.36 -20.24
C ASN A 85 16.97 11.31 -19.96
N ASP A 86 16.21 11.48 -18.88
CA ASP A 86 15.06 10.63 -18.54
C ASP A 86 13.79 11.07 -19.28
N GLY A 87 13.88 12.04 -20.20
CA GLY A 87 12.73 12.66 -20.85
C GLY A 87 11.79 13.32 -19.84
N TRP A 88 12.33 13.82 -18.73
CA TRP A 88 11.58 14.40 -17.62
C TRP A 88 10.50 13.48 -17.02
N SER A 89 10.63 12.16 -17.20
CA SER A 89 9.64 11.17 -16.78
C SER A 89 10.03 10.47 -15.48
N TYR A 90 9.03 10.12 -14.67
CA TYR A 90 9.20 9.35 -13.43
C TYR A 90 8.18 8.22 -13.33
N GLU A 91 8.55 7.23 -12.53
CA GLU A 91 7.75 6.04 -12.30
C GLU A 91 8.13 5.44 -10.94
N PHE A 92 7.11 5.09 -10.18
CA PHE A 92 7.14 4.35 -8.92
C PHE A 92 6.23 3.12 -9.07
N GLN A 93 6.79 1.92 -8.99
CA GLN A 93 6.08 0.65 -9.19
C GLN A 93 5.93 -0.11 -7.87
N ASN A 94 5.12 -1.18 -7.89
CA ASN A 94 4.92 -2.10 -6.77
C ASN A 94 4.47 -1.39 -5.49
N LEU A 95 3.67 -0.34 -5.63
CA LEU A 95 3.14 0.42 -4.52
C LEU A 95 1.94 -0.31 -3.93
N PRO A 96 1.86 -0.56 -2.62
CA PRO A 96 0.67 -1.16 -2.01
C PRO A 96 -0.57 -0.33 -2.34
N LYS A 97 -1.66 -0.96 -2.75
CA LYS A 97 -2.91 -0.24 -2.99
C LYS A 97 -3.67 0.05 -1.68
N TYR A 98 -3.50 -0.81 -0.68
CA TYR A 98 -4.18 -0.69 0.60
C TYR A 98 -3.21 -0.75 1.78
N LYS A 99 -3.57 -0.03 2.86
CA LYS A 99 -2.94 -0.09 4.18
C LYS A 99 -4.04 -0.24 5.22
N ASP A 100 -3.96 -1.29 6.05
CA ASP A 100 -4.95 -1.59 7.09
C ASP A 100 -6.41 -1.63 6.58
N GLY A 101 -6.60 -2.18 5.36
CA GLY A 101 -7.91 -2.30 4.71
C GLY A 101 -8.47 -1.00 4.13
N LYS A 102 -7.70 0.09 4.09
CA LYS A 102 -8.07 1.36 3.44
C LYS A 102 -7.18 1.62 2.23
N GLU A 103 -7.77 2.16 1.17
CA GLU A 103 -7.03 2.53 -0.04
C GLU A 103 -6.07 3.70 0.27
N ILE A 104 -4.84 3.59 -0.22
CA ILE A 104 -3.80 4.61 -0.03
C ILE A 104 -3.96 5.69 -1.10
N VAL A 105 -3.94 6.95 -0.69
CA VAL A 105 -3.95 8.08 -1.62
C VAL A 105 -2.51 8.48 -1.96
N TYR A 106 -2.11 8.27 -3.21
CA TYR A 106 -0.79 8.67 -3.71
C TYR A 106 -0.81 10.04 -4.40
N THR A 107 0.16 10.89 -4.06
CA THR A 107 0.35 12.21 -4.69
C THR A 107 1.83 12.50 -4.95
N VAL A 108 2.10 13.37 -5.93
CA VAL A 108 3.43 13.78 -6.41
C VAL A 108 3.53 15.29 -6.54
#